data_AF-A0A3S1ZAP4-F1
#
_entry.id   AF-A0A3S1ZAP4-F1
#
_cell.length_a   1.000
_cell.length_b   1.000
_cell.length_c   1.000
_cell.angle_alpha   90.00
_cell.angle_beta   90.00
_cell.angle_gamma   90.00
#
_symmetry.space_group_name_H-M   'P 1'
#
loop_
_entity.id
_entity.type
_entity.pdbx_description
1 polymer ?
#
loop_
_entity_poly.entity_id
_entity_poly.type
_entity_poly.pdbx_seq_one_letter_code
_entity_poly.pdbx_strand_id
1 'polypeptide(L)'
;QDIINLSGGNQQKVILGRWLSEQGVRVLIVDEPTRGIDVGAKSEIYELLYQLAQDGMAIVVVSSELPEVMGICDRILVMCGGRVSAELTRDQFAERAILAAALPDQKTPDAIAS
;
A
#
# COMPACT_ATOMS: atom_id res chain seq x y z
N GLN A 1 23.31 10.56 -8.33
CA GLN A 1 22.86 11.56 -7.34
C GLN A 1 21.78 10.92 -6.52
N ASP A 2 21.84 11.04 -5.19
CA ASP A 2 20.83 10.46 -4.32
C ASP A 2 19.50 11.18 -4.53
N ILE A 3 18.46 10.43 -4.90
CA ILE A 3 17.11 10.92 -5.16
C ILE A 3 16.60 11.73 -3.96
N ILE A 4 17.04 11.35 -2.76
CA ILE A 4 16.73 11.96 -1.45
C ILE A 4 17.05 13.47 -1.40
N ASN A 5 17.96 13.98 -2.25
CA ASN A 5 18.37 15.39 -2.27
C ASN A 5 17.60 16.28 -3.27
N LEU A 6 16.61 15.74 -3.98
CA LEU A 6 15.74 16.52 -4.88
C LEU A 6 14.54 17.10 -4.11
N SER A 7 13.94 18.20 -4.59
CA SER A 7 12.63 18.64 -4.09
C SER A 7 11.58 17.55 -4.34
N GLY A 8 10.54 17.47 -3.52
CA GLY A 8 9.51 16.42 -3.62
C GLY A 8 8.98 16.22 -5.04
N GLY A 9 8.64 17.31 -5.74
CA GLY A 9 8.18 17.25 -7.13
C GLY A 9 9.23 16.79 -8.15
N ASN A 10 10.54 16.99 -7.92
CA ASN A 10 11.58 16.45 -8.78
C ASN A 10 11.89 14.97 -8.49
N GLN A 11 11.77 14.55 -7.23
CA GLN A 11 11.81 13.12 -6.87
C GLN A 11 10.69 12.37 -7.58
N GLN A 12 9.48 12.93 -7.54
CA GLN A 12 8.30 12.36 -8.19
C GLN A 12 8.48 12.22 -9.71
N LYS A 13 8.98 13.27 -10.39
CA LYS A 13 9.25 13.23 -11.84
C LYS A 13 10.30 12.17 -12.22
N VAL A 14 11.32 11.97 -11.40
CA VAL A 14 12.36 10.96 -11.65
C VAL A 14 11.80 9.54 -11.45
N ILE A 15 11.01 9.33 -10.40
CA ILE A 15 10.36 8.05 -10.13
C ILE A 15 9.37 7.70 -11.25
N LEU A 16 8.57 8.68 -11.67
CA LEU A 16 7.65 8.53 -12.79
C LEU A 16 8.34 8.27 -14.11
N GLY A 17 9.38 9.05 -14.41
CA GLY A 17 10.17 8.88 -15.62
C GLY A 17 10.75 7.48 -15.70
N ARG A 18 11.15 6.90 -14.57
CA ARG A 18 11.66 5.53 -14.50
C ARG A 18 10.57 4.51 -14.85
N TRP A 19 9.40 4.59 -14.21
CA TRP A 19 8.32 3.62 -14.41
C TRP A 19 7.66 3.74 -15.78
N LEU A 20 7.44 4.96 -16.28
CA LEU A 20 6.90 5.20 -17.61
C LEU A 20 7.89 4.88 -18.74
N SER A 21 9.19 4.86 -18.45
CA SER A 21 10.20 4.48 -19.44
C SER A 21 10.26 2.97 -19.70
N GLU A 22 9.74 2.15 -18.78
CA GLU A 22 9.67 0.70 -18.95
C GLU A 22 8.38 0.32 -19.68
N GLN A 23 8.48 0.24 -21.00
CA GLN A 23 7.39 -0.27 -21.83
C GLN A 23 7.01 -1.70 -21.40
N GLY A 24 5.72 -1.94 -21.18
CA GLY A 24 5.17 -3.27 -20.94
C GLY A 24 5.06 -3.71 -19.47
N VAL A 25 5.37 -2.84 -18.50
CA VAL A 25 5.02 -3.09 -17.10
C VAL A 25 3.49 -3.13 -16.98
N ARG A 26 2.97 -4.16 -16.32
CA ARG A 26 1.52 -4.37 -16.11
C ARG A 26 1.14 -4.44 -14.64
N VAL A 27 2.13 -4.60 -13.77
CA VAL A 27 1.96 -4.70 -12.32
C VAL A 27 3.06 -3.87 -11.65
N LEU A 28 2.66 -2.99 -10.75
CA LEU A 28 3.54 -2.19 -9.89
C LEU A 28 3.32 -2.60 -8.44
N ILE A 29 4.39 -2.95 -7.72
CA ILE A 29 4.35 -3.21 -6.28
C ILE A 29 5.07 -2.06 -5.59
N VAL A 30 4.41 -1.43 -4.62
CA VAL A 30 4.95 -0.30 -3.86
C VAL A 30 4.86 -0.62 -2.38
N ASP A 31 6.00 -0.54 -1.69
CA ASP A 31 6.15 -0.84 -0.28
C ASP A 31 6.33 0.46 0.51
N GLU A 32 5.40 0.74 1.43
CA GLU A 32 5.36 1.91 2.30
C GLU A 32 5.50 3.25 1.52
N PRO A 33 4.61 3.53 0.54
CA PRO A 33 4.80 4.59 -0.47
C PRO A 33 4.90 6.00 0.10
N THR A 34 4.34 6.26 1.28
CA THR A 34 4.36 7.59 1.91
C THR A 34 5.18 7.67 3.19
N ARG A 35 5.98 6.65 3.51
CA ARG A 35 6.78 6.64 4.73
C ARG A 35 7.86 7.71 4.69
N GLY A 36 7.83 8.61 5.67
CA GLY A 36 8.78 9.74 5.75
C GLY A 36 8.47 10.91 4.83
N ILE A 37 7.30 10.91 4.18
CA ILE A 37 6.78 12.02 3.38
C ILE A 37 5.85 12.87 4.24
N ASP A 38 5.94 14.19 4.09
CA ASP A 38 5.03 15.14 4.75
C ASP A 38 3.58 14.95 4.29
N VAL A 39 2.62 15.19 5.18
CA VAL A 39 1.18 15.02 4.92
C VAL A 39 0.73 15.78 3.66
N GLY A 40 1.28 16.96 3.39
CA GLY A 40 0.94 17.76 2.21
C GLY A 40 1.39 17.11 0.88
N ALA A 41 2.48 16.33 0.89
CA ALA A 41 3.02 15.67 -0.29
C ALA A 41 2.48 14.24 -0.50
N LYS A 42 1.83 13.64 0.51
CA LYS A 42 1.21 12.30 0.39
C LYS A 42 0.14 12.26 -0.71
N SER A 43 -0.69 13.31 -0.80
CA SER A 43 -1.77 13.41 -1.79
C SER A 43 -1.26 13.32 -3.22
N GLU A 44 -0.11 13.92 -3.53
CA GLU A 44 0.50 13.87 -4.87
C GLU A 44 0.94 12.44 -5.26
N ILE A 45 1.43 11.67 -4.29
CA ILE A 45 1.78 10.25 -4.49
C ILE A 45 0.53 9.43 -4.75
N TYR A 46 -0.55 9.68 -4.00
CA TYR A 46 -1.82 8.96 -4.18
C TYR A 46 -2.47 9.25 -5.53
N GLU A 47 -2.52 10.51 -5.95
CA GLU A 47 -3.04 10.90 -7.27
C GLU A 47 -2.28 10.20 -8.40
N LEU A 48 -0.96 10.05 -8.21
CA LEU A 48 -0.12 9.38 -9.18
C LEU A 48 -0.41 7.89 -9.31
N LEU A 49 -0.50 7.19 -8.17
CA LEU A 49 -0.86 5.78 -8.14
C LEU A 49 -2.24 5.58 -8.76
N TYR A 50 -3.18 6.46 -8.45
CA TYR A 50 -4.52 6.43 -9.03
C TYR A 50 -4.51 6.58 -10.56
N GLN A 51 -3.73 7.54 -11.10
CA GLN A 51 -3.60 7.72 -12.54
C GLN A 51 -3.02 6.48 -13.22
N LEU A 52 -1.95 5.90 -12.67
CA LEU A 52 -1.35 4.69 -13.20
C LEU A 52 -2.35 3.52 -13.21
N ALA A 53 -3.15 3.39 -12.14
CA ALA A 53 -4.21 2.39 -12.08
C ALA A 53 -5.29 2.60 -13.14
N GLN A 54 -5.72 3.85 -13.36
CA GLN A 54 -6.67 4.21 -14.42
C GLN A 54 -6.14 3.91 -15.82
N ASP A 55 -4.83 4.05 -16.03
CA ASP A 55 -4.16 3.72 -17.30
C ASP A 55 -4.03 2.20 -17.54
N GLY A 56 -4.57 1.38 -16.64
CA GLY A 56 -4.64 -0.09 -16.77
C GLY A 56 -3.51 -0.83 -16.08
N MET A 57 -2.68 -0.16 -15.29
CA MET A 57 -1.66 -0.80 -14.45
C MET A 57 -2.31 -1.45 -13.21
N ALA A 58 -2.00 -2.70 -12.92
CA ALA A 58 -2.34 -3.26 -11.61
C ALA A 58 -1.37 -2.72 -10.55
N ILE A 59 -1.88 -2.21 -9.43
CA ILE A 59 -1.04 -1.68 -8.35
C ILE A 59 -1.28 -2.49 -7.08
N VAL A 60 -0.19 -2.96 -6.48
CA VAL A 60 -0.18 -3.59 -5.17
C VAL A 60 0.54 -2.64 -4.21
N VAL A 61 -0.20 -2.08 -3.27
CA VAL A 61 0.37 -1.26 -2.20
C VAL A 61 0.50 -2.11 -0.94
N VAL A 62 1.69 -2.12 -0.37
CA VAL A 62 1.97 -2.68 0.96
C VAL A 62 2.15 -1.50 1.91
N SER A 63 1.34 -1.46 2.96
CA SER A 63 1.38 -0.37 3.93
C SER A 63 0.82 -0.80 5.28
N SER A 64 1.41 -0.24 6.32
CA SER A 64 0.93 -0.35 7.70
C SER A 64 0.06 0.83 8.14
N GLU A 65 -0.09 1.87 7.31
CA GLU A 65 -0.94 3.03 7.58
C GLU A 65 -2.38 2.78 7.13
N LEU A 66 -3.30 2.59 8.08
CA LEU A 66 -4.72 2.34 7.77
C LEU A 66 -5.39 3.43 6.92
N PRO A 67 -5.22 4.73 7.20
CA PRO A 67 -5.80 5.78 6.37
C PRO A 67 -5.33 5.74 4.91
N GLU A 68 -4.10 5.30 4.67
CA GLU A 68 -3.54 5.17 3.33
C GLU A 68 -4.24 4.04 2.56
N VAL A 69 -4.21 2.81 3.10
CA VAL A 69 -4.83 1.65 2.42
C VAL A 69 -6.34 1.83 2.23
N MET A 70 -7.03 2.42 3.19
CA MET A 70 -8.47 2.71 3.06
C MET A 70 -8.75 3.82 2.05
N GLY A 71 -7.82 4.76 1.87
CA GLY A 71 -7.96 5.89 0.96
C GLY A 71 -7.79 5.51 -0.50
N ILE A 72 -6.79 4.69 -0.81
CA ILE A 72 -6.34 4.46 -2.20
C ILE A 72 -6.67 3.08 -2.77
N CYS A 73 -6.98 2.09 -1.93
CA CYS A 73 -7.20 0.72 -2.42
C CYS A 73 -8.68 0.47 -2.78
N ASP A 74 -8.88 -0.43 -3.74
CA ASP A 74 -10.19 -1.02 -4.06
C ASP A 74 -10.47 -2.28 -3.24
N ARG A 75 -9.40 -3.01 -2.88
CA ARG A 75 -9.41 -4.25 -2.10
C ARG A 75 -8.26 -4.21 -1.09
N ILE A 76 -8.50 -4.73 0.11
CA ILE A 76 -7.48 -4.84 1.16
C ILE A 76 -7.34 -6.32 1.53
N LEU A 77 -6.10 -6.82 1.45
CA LEU A 77 -5.71 -8.11 2.02
C LEU A 77 -4.99 -7.83 3.33
N VAL A 78 -5.52 -8.35 4.43
CA VAL A 78 -4.90 -8.24 5.75
C VAL A 78 -4.06 -9.48 5.99
N MET A 79 -2.82 -9.30 6.41
CA MET A 79 -1.90 -10.39 6.73
C MET A 79 -1.62 -10.44 8.23
N CYS A 80 -1.68 -11.63 8.82
CA CYS A 80 -1.28 -11.91 10.20
C CYS A 80 -0.60 -13.29 10.27
N GLY A 81 0.52 -13.40 10.99
CA GLY A 81 1.23 -14.67 11.16
C GLY A 81 1.68 -15.33 9.83
N GLY A 82 2.01 -14.53 8.82
CA GLY A 82 2.43 -15.01 7.49
C GLY A 82 1.30 -15.56 6.62
N ARG A 83 0.03 -15.34 7.01
CA ARG A 83 -1.16 -15.76 6.25
C ARG A 83 -2.09 -14.58 6.01
N VAL A 84 -2.89 -14.66 4.95
CA VAL A 84 -4.01 -13.72 4.75
C VAL A 84 -5.10 -14.07 5.76
N SER A 85 -5.37 -13.15 6.68
CA SER A 85 -6.37 -13.30 7.75
C SER A 85 -7.73 -12.72 7.35
N ALA A 86 -7.75 -11.75 6.44
CA ALA A 86 -8.98 -11.22 5.86
C ALA A 86 -8.76 -10.67 4.46
N GLU A 87 -9.83 -10.67 3.69
CA GLU A 87 -9.96 -9.94 2.43
C GLU A 87 -11.19 -9.04 2.55
N LEU A 88 -11.03 -7.75 2.25
CA LEU A 88 -12.11 -6.77 2.28
C LEU A 88 -12.23 -6.11 0.91
N THR A 89 -13.46 -6.03 0.40
CA THR A 89 -13.82 -5.15 -0.72
C THR A 89 -14.19 -3.76 -0.20
N ARG A 90 -14.19 -2.76 -1.08
CA ARG A 90 -14.39 -1.35 -0.72
C ARG A 90 -15.62 -1.05 0.13
N ASP A 91 -16.73 -1.75 -0.10
CA ASP A 91 -17.98 -1.64 0.68
C ASP A 91 -17.86 -2.22 2.10
N GLN A 92 -16.84 -3.04 2.36
CA GLN A 92 -16.57 -3.69 3.64
C GLN A 92 -15.49 -2.94 4.44
N PHE A 93 -14.89 -1.88 3.88
CA PHE A 93 -13.81 -1.15 4.54
C PHE A 93 -14.30 -0.57 5.87
N ALA A 94 -13.75 -1.11 6.96
CA ALA A 94 -13.96 -0.62 8.30
C ALA A 94 -12.66 -0.76 9.08
N GLU A 95 -12.17 0.35 9.63
CA GLU A 95 -10.93 0.40 10.41
C GLU A 95 -10.88 -0.70 11.47
N ARG A 96 -11.98 -0.87 12.23
CA ARG A 96 -12.07 -1.91 13.26
C ARG A 96 -11.96 -3.33 12.68
N ALA A 97 -12.52 -3.59 11.50
CA ALA A 97 -12.44 -4.91 10.86
C ALA A 97 -11.02 -5.21 10.39
N ILE A 98 -10.35 -4.22 9.80
CA ILE A 98 -8.96 -4.32 9.34
C ILE A 98 -8.03 -4.57 10.53
N LEU A 99 -8.15 -3.77 11.60
CA LEU A 99 -7.34 -3.93 12.81
C LEU A 99 -7.59 -5.28 13.49
N ALA A 100 -8.84 -5.72 13.60
CA ALA A 100 -9.17 -7.00 14.20
C ALA A 100 -8.53 -8.16 13.43
N ALA A 101 -8.52 -8.11 12.09
CA ALA A 101 -7.89 -9.12 11.26
C ALA A 101 -6.35 -9.08 11.30
N ALA A 102 -5.74 -7.93 11.60
CA ALA A 102 -4.29 -7.77 11.66
C ALA A 102 -3.69 -8.33 12.97
N LEU A 103 -4.51 -8.50 14.01
CA LEU A 103 -4.08 -9.02 15.29
C LEU A 103 -4.18 -10.55 15.33
N PRO A 104 -3.24 -11.24 16.00
CA PRO A 104 -3.31 -12.68 16.19
C PRO A 104 -4.54 -13.05 17.03
N ASP A 105 -5.20 -14.13 16.66
CA ASP A 105 -6.35 -14.67 17.40
C ASP A 105 -5.94 -15.01 18.83
N GLN A 106 -6.60 -14.42 19.83
CA GLN A 106 -6.37 -14.75 21.25
C GLN A 106 -6.89 -16.15 21.64
N LYS A 107 -7.46 -16.91 20.69
CA LYS A 107 -7.98 -18.27 20.86
C LYS A 107 -7.13 -19.31 20.12
N THR A 108 -5.90 -19.49 20.53
CA THR A 108 -5.26 -20.81 20.52
C THR A 108 -4.26 -20.83 21.66
N PRO A 109 -4.60 -21.39 22.85
CA PRO A 109 -3.55 -21.82 23.76
C PRO A 109 -2.75 -22.87 22.99
N ASP A 110 -1.47 -22.56 22.80
CA ASP A 110 -0.46 -23.44 22.25
C ASP A 110 -0.65 -24.89 22.75
N ALA A 111 -1.24 -25.73 21.92
CA ALA A 111 -1.21 -27.17 22.06
C ALA A 111 0.18 -27.65 21.58
N ILE A 112 1.21 -27.30 22.35
CA ILE A 112 2.54 -27.89 22.28
C ILE A 112 2.92 -28.34 23.70
N ALA A 113 2.14 -29.30 24.18
CA ALA A 113 2.58 -30.28 25.16
C ALA A 113 2.24 -31.66 24.57
N SER A 114 3.16 -32.21 23.79
CA SER A 114 3.28 -33.63 23.46
C SER A 114 4.71 -33.92 23.07
#